data_AF-A0ABD5RLS3-F1
#
_entry.id   AF-A0ABD5RLS3-F1
#
_cell.length_a   1.000
_cell.length_b   1.000
_cell.length_c   1.000
_cell.angle_alpha   90.00
_cell.angle_beta   90.00
_cell.angle_gamma   90.00
#
_symmetry.space_group_name_H-M   'P 1'
#
loop_
_entity.id
_entity.type
_entity.pdbx_description
1 polymer ?
#
loop_
_entity_poly.entity_id
_entity_poly.type
_entity_poly.pdbx_seq_one_letter_code
_entity_poly.pdbx_strand_id
1 'polypeptide(L)'
;MRTEQPTSQPTYDGAAYAIDEAHQHATDDEAWDAVGDLAHDALEQVSTAPYPHLVDRLHRQATDVVLSCKRDPVDDSHVLARLDQMQTTLAEMQALAIAGTTMLPDEFDD
;
A
#
# COMPACT_ATOMS: atom_id res chain seq x y z
N MET A 1 3.36 37.09 -6.60
CA MET A 1 2.47 36.13 -7.26
C MET A 1 2.91 34.74 -6.81
N ARG A 2 2.22 34.14 -5.84
CA ARG A 2 2.40 32.73 -5.50
C ARG A 2 1.28 31.98 -6.20
N THR A 3 1.62 31.26 -7.26
CA THR A 3 0.75 30.21 -7.77
C THR A 3 0.93 29.02 -6.84
N GLU A 4 0.01 28.88 -5.90
CA GLU A 4 -0.20 27.62 -5.18
C GLU A 4 -0.49 26.56 -6.25
N GLN A 5 0.47 25.67 -6.50
CA GLN A 5 0.22 24.51 -7.34
C GLN A 5 -0.83 23.66 -6.62
N PRO A 6 -1.94 23.30 -7.27
CA PRO A 6 -2.90 22.39 -6.67
C PRO A 6 -2.19 21.07 -6.38
N THR A 7 -2.34 20.58 -5.16
CA THR A 7 -1.98 19.23 -4.73
C THR A 7 -2.81 18.23 -5.52
N SER A 8 -2.49 18.03 -6.79
CA SER A 8 -3.13 17.08 -7.68
C SER A 8 -2.45 15.72 -7.54
N GLN A 9 -2.57 15.11 -6.36
CA GLN A 9 -2.58 13.65 -6.29
C GLN A 9 -3.89 13.26 -5.61
N PRO A 10 -4.96 13.08 -6.40
CA PRO A 10 -6.27 12.81 -5.86
C PRO A 10 -6.27 11.39 -5.30
N THR A 11 -6.86 11.16 -4.14
CA THR A 11 -7.42 9.83 -3.74
C THR A 11 -6.47 8.62 -3.58
N TYR A 12 -5.15 8.74 -3.78
CA TYR A 12 -4.22 7.63 -3.51
C TYR A 12 -3.99 7.55 -2.00
N ASP A 13 -4.48 6.48 -1.35
CA ASP A 13 -4.20 6.21 0.06
C ASP A 13 -2.67 6.20 0.27
N GLY A 14 -2.18 6.77 1.38
CA GLY A 14 -0.75 6.84 1.64
C GLY A 14 -0.08 5.45 1.73
N ALA A 15 -0.84 4.39 2.01
CA ALA A 15 -0.35 3.02 1.92
C ALA A 15 -0.07 2.58 0.47
N ALA A 16 -0.94 2.96 -0.47
CA ALA A 16 -0.73 2.66 -1.88
C ALA A 16 0.46 3.46 -2.42
N TYR A 17 0.61 4.71 -1.99
CA TYR A 17 1.76 5.55 -2.33
C TYR A 17 3.08 4.91 -1.88
N ALA A 18 3.16 4.44 -0.63
CA ALA A 18 4.35 3.78 -0.12
C ALA A 18 4.73 2.53 -0.94
N ILE A 19 3.77 1.74 -1.41
CA ILE A 19 4.07 0.58 -2.27
C ILE A 19 4.52 1.02 -3.68
N ASP A 20 3.94 2.07 -4.24
CA ASP A 20 4.38 2.60 -5.54
C ASP A 20 5.81 3.13 -5.47
N GLU A 21 6.15 3.88 -4.42
CA GLU A 21 7.52 4.31 -4.15
C GLU A 21 8.45 3.10 -3.95
N ALA A 22 8.02 2.07 -3.20
CA ALA A 22 8.78 0.84 -3.03
C ALA A 22 9.05 0.16 -4.38
N HIS A 23 8.08 0.18 -5.30
CA HIS A 23 8.23 -0.39 -6.63
C HIS A 23 9.21 0.42 -7.50
N GLN A 24 9.26 1.74 -7.36
CA GLN A 24 10.25 2.58 -8.03
C GLN A 24 11.66 2.29 -7.50
N HIS A 25 11.82 2.17 -6.18
CA HIS A 25 13.10 1.86 -5.54
C HIS A 25 13.58 0.41 -5.77
N ALA A 26 12.66 -0.54 -5.94
CA ALA A 26 12.99 -1.94 -6.25
C ALA A 26 13.64 -2.13 -7.64
N THR A 27 13.73 -1.08 -8.46
CA THR A 27 14.47 -1.09 -9.73
C THR A 27 15.90 -0.59 -9.60
N ASP A 28 16.28 -0.12 -8.41
CA ASP A 28 17.63 0.31 -8.05
C ASP A 28 18.23 -0.71 -7.08
N ASP A 29 19.27 -1.42 -7.53
CA ASP A 29 19.91 -2.51 -6.77
C ASP A 29 20.52 -2.06 -5.43
N GLU A 30 20.69 -0.74 -5.19
CA GLU A 30 21.22 -0.19 -3.95
C GLU A 30 20.13 0.27 -2.96
N ALA A 31 18.84 0.25 -3.35
CA ALA A 31 17.76 0.85 -2.58
C ALA A 31 16.88 -0.16 -1.80
N TRP A 32 17.30 -1.42 -1.66
CA TRP A 32 16.49 -2.48 -1.05
C TRP A 32 16.07 -2.22 0.41
N ASP A 33 16.92 -1.55 1.20
CA ASP A 33 16.55 -1.14 2.56
C ASP A 33 15.34 -0.20 2.55
N ALA A 34 15.32 0.77 1.61
CA ALA A 34 14.18 1.69 1.45
C ALA A 34 12.91 0.96 0.97
N VAL A 35 13.05 -0.03 0.08
CA VAL A 35 11.92 -0.87 -0.38
C VAL A 35 11.29 -1.60 0.80
N GLY A 36 12.10 -2.18 1.67
CA GLY A 36 11.64 -2.85 2.89
C GLY A 36 10.90 -1.90 3.83
N ASP A 37 11.48 -0.73 4.10
CA ASP A 37 10.88 0.28 4.98
C ASP A 37 9.54 0.79 4.43
N LEU A 38 9.47 1.09 3.13
CA LEU A 38 8.24 1.55 2.48
C LEU A 38 7.12 0.48 2.50
N ALA A 39 7.47 -0.80 2.33
CA ALA A 39 6.52 -1.89 2.47
C ALA A 39 5.97 -2.01 3.91
N HIS A 40 6.82 -1.72 4.92
CA HIS A 40 6.40 -1.66 6.31
C HIS A 40 5.49 -0.45 6.59
N ASP A 41 5.85 0.73 6.08
CA ASP A 41 5.04 1.95 6.21
C ASP A 41 3.64 1.78 5.59
N ALA A 42 3.54 1.08 4.47
CA ALA A 42 2.26 0.75 3.84
C ALA A 42 1.34 -0.06 4.77
N LEU A 43 1.90 -1.01 5.53
CA LEU A 43 1.16 -1.80 6.51
C LEU A 43 0.71 -0.94 7.69
N GLU A 44 1.59 -0.08 8.23
CA GLU A 44 1.24 0.77 9.37
C GLU A 44 0.02 1.65 9.07
N GLN A 45 -0.04 2.20 7.86
CA GLN A 45 -1.10 3.10 7.42
C GLN A 45 -2.49 2.46 7.33
N VAL A 46 -2.58 1.14 7.11
CA VAL A 46 -3.87 0.42 7.05
C VAL A 46 -4.14 -0.45 8.28
N SER A 47 -3.28 -0.40 9.30
CA SER A 47 -3.39 -1.23 10.51
C SER A 47 -4.71 -1.08 11.25
N THR A 48 -5.41 0.06 11.09
CA THR A 48 -6.71 0.35 11.70
C THR A 48 -7.91 0.00 10.82
N ALA A 49 -7.70 -0.57 9.63
CA ALA A 49 -8.80 -0.92 8.72
C ALA A 49 -9.69 -2.05 9.31
N PRO A 50 -11.02 -2.02 9.10
CA PRO A 50 -11.96 -2.97 9.69
C PRO A 50 -11.96 -4.36 9.01
N TYR A 51 -10.93 -4.68 8.23
CA TYR A 51 -10.79 -5.90 7.45
C TYR A 51 -9.61 -6.74 7.96
N PRO A 52 -9.74 -7.41 9.13
CA PRO A 52 -8.61 -8.05 9.81
C PRO A 52 -7.90 -9.10 8.94
N HIS A 53 -8.64 -9.83 8.11
CA HIS A 53 -8.07 -10.82 7.20
C HIS A 53 -7.24 -10.21 6.05
N LEU A 54 -7.59 -9.00 5.59
CA LEU A 54 -6.80 -8.28 4.59
C LEU A 54 -5.59 -7.62 5.23
N VAL A 55 -5.72 -7.08 6.45
CA VAL A 55 -4.59 -6.53 7.22
C VAL A 55 -3.56 -7.63 7.52
N ASP A 56 -4.02 -8.82 7.93
CA ASP A 56 -3.15 -9.99 8.12
C ASP A 56 -2.46 -10.43 6.83
N ARG A 57 -3.16 -10.36 5.69
CA ARG A 57 -2.59 -10.69 4.38
C ARG A 57 -1.50 -9.68 4.02
N LEU A 58 -1.79 -8.38 4.15
CA LEU A 58 -0.84 -7.32 3.88
C LEU A 58 0.38 -7.41 4.80
N HIS A 59 0.18 -7.72 6.08
CA HIS A 59 1.26 -7.92 7.03
C HIS A 59 2.22 -9.03 6.59
N ARG A 60 1.69 -10.18 6.15
CA ARG A 60 2.52 -11.28 5.64
C ARG A 60 3.28 -10.88 4.38
N GLN A 61 2.65 -10.15 3.47
CA GLN A 61 3.28 -9.68 2.24
C GLN A 61 4.40 -8.67 2.53
N ALA A 62 4.13 -7.65 3.35
CA ALA A 62 5.11 -6.65 3.78
C ALA A 62 6.30 -7.30 4.50
N THR A 63 6.03 -8.26 5.40
CA THR A 63 7.10 -9.03 6.07
C THR A 63 7.95 -9.78 5.05
N ASP A 64 7.34 -10.41 4.05
CA ASP A 64 8.07 -11.16 3.02
C ASP A 64 8.94 -10.24 2.15
N VAL A 65 8.46 -9.04 1.83
CA VAL A 65 9.26 -7.98 1.16
C VAL A 65 10.46 -7.61 2.03
N VAL A 66 10.23 -7.19 3.28
CA VAL A 66 11.30 -6.78 4.22
C VAL A 66 12.36 -7.87 4.38
N LEU A 67 11.94 -9.13 4.52
CA LEU A 67 12.87 -10.25 4.66
C LEU A 67 13.64 -10.49 3.36
N SER A 68 13.01 -10.33 2.19
CA SER A 68 13.63 -10.58 0.88
C SER A 68 14.65 -9.50 0.53
N CYS A 69 14.37 -8.24 0.85
CA CYS A 69 15.31 -7.12 0.71
C CYS A 69 16.59 -7.29 1.55
N LYS A 70 16.54 -8.08 2.63
CA LYS A 70 17.68 -8.37 3.52
C LYS A 70 18.49 -9.61 3.11
N ARG A 71 18.13 -10.29 2.01
CA ARG A 71 18.85 -11.47 1.50
C ARG A 71 20.02 -11.04 0.63
N ASP A 72 21.05 -11.90 0.55
CA ASP A 72 22.17 -11.73 -0.36
C ASP A 72 22.35 -13.00 -1.21
N PRO A 73 22.15 -12.93 -2.55
CA PRO A 73 21.59 -11.80 -3.28
C PRO A 73 20.10 -11.61 -3.01
N VAL A 74 19.59 -10.38 -3.20
CA VAL A 74 18.15 -10.09 -3.17
C VAL A 74 17.45 -10.78 -4.35
N ASP A 75 16.27 -11.35 -4.09
CA ASP A 75 15.38 -11.88 -5.14
C ASP A 75 14.42 -10.77 -5.59
N ASP A 76 14.90 -9.96 -6.53
CA ASP A 76 14.19 -8.83 -7.14
C ASP A 76 12.81 -9.24 -7.67
N SER A 77 12.75 -10.36 -8.36
CA SER A 77 11.51 -10.89 -8.96
C SER A 77 10.46 -11.22 -7.90
N HIS A 78 10.88 -11.76 -6.76
CA HIS A 78 10.00 -12.07 -5.64
C HIS A 78 9.56 -10.81 -4.91
N VAL A 79 10.46 -9.84 -4.70
CA VAL A 79 10.12 -8.55 -4.08
C VAL A 79 9.06 -7.80 -4.90
N LEU A 80 9.28 -7.65 -6.21
CA LEU A 80 8.34 -6.98 -7.11
C LEU A 80 6.97 -7.68 -7.13
N ALA A 81 6.96 -9.01 -7.27
CA ALA A 81 5.73 -9.78 -7.24
C ALA A 81 4.96 -9.66 -5.91
N ARG A 82 5.66 -9.44 -4.79
CA ARG A 82 5.02 -9.18 -3.49
C ARG A 82 4.47 -7.78 -3.38
N LEU A 83 5.18 -6.76 -3.87
CA LEU A 83 4.66 -5.39 -3.94
C LEU A 83 3.38 -5.32 -4.78
N ASP A 84 3.32 -6.02 -5.91
CA ASP A 84 2.09 -6.13 -6.74
C ASP A 84 0.91 -6.76 -5.96
N GLN A 85 1.19 -7.81 -5.18
CA GLN A 85 0.17 -8.45 -4.36
C GLN A 85 -0.31 -7.55 -3.21
N MET A 86 0.58 -6.71 -2.66
CA MET A 86 0.22 -5.71 -1.68
C MET A 86 -0.69 -4.64 -2.31
N GLN A 87 -0.38 -4.14 -3.52
CA GLN A 87 -1.27 -3.22 -4.24
C GLN A 87 -2.66 -3.82 -4.47
N THR A 88 -2.73 -5.10 -4.87
CA THR A 88 -4.00 -5.82 -5.05
C THR A 88 -4.79 -5.88 -3.74
N THR A 89 -4.12 -6.15 -2.62
CA THR A 89 -4.75 -6.23 -1.30
C THR A 89 -5.28 -4.87 -0.84
N LEU A 90 -4.55 -3.78 -1.09
CA LEU A 90 -5.03 -2.43 -0.82
C LEU A 90 -6.24 -2.06 -1.69
N ALA A 91 -6.24 -2.44 -2.97
CA ALA A 91 -7.38 -2.23 -3.85
C ALA A 91 -8.63 -2.98 -3.36
N GLU A 92 -8.48 -4.20 -2.83
CA GLU A 92 -9.58 -4.93 -2.19
C GLU A 92 -10.12 -4.19 -0.95
N MET A 93 -9.23 -3.71 -0.07
CA MET A 93 -9.63 -2.93 1.11
C MET A 93 -10.39 -1.65 0.70
N GLN A 94 -9.89 -0.93 -0.30
CA GLN A 94 -10.52 0.29 -0.80
C GLN A 94 -11.90 0.02 -1.40
N ALA A 95 -12.04 -1.06 -2.19
CA ALA A 95 -13.32 -1.45 -2.77
C ALA A 95 -14.36 -1.78 -1.68
N LEU A 96 -13.95 -2.47 -0.61
CA LEU A 96 -14.83 -2.76 0.53
C LEU A 96 -15.20 -1.49 1.31
N ALA A 97 -14.27 -0.55 1.47
CA ALA A 97 -14.53 0.72 2.13
C ALA A 97 -15.57 1.54 1.36
N ILE A 98 -15.42 1.64 0.03
CA ILE A 98 -16.38 2.32 -0.84
C ILE A 98 -17.75 1.62 -0.78
N ALA A 99 -17.80 0.30 -0.91
CA ALA A 99 -19.06 -0.46 -0.84
C ALA A 99 -19.78 -0.27 0.51
N GLY A 100 -19.03 -0.23 1.61
CA GLY A 100 -19.56 0.05 2.95
C GLY A 100 -20.15 1.46 3.08
N THR A 101 -19.53 2.46 2.44
CA THR A 101 -20.06 3.84 2.43
C THR A 101 -21.31 4.00 1.55
N THR A 102 -21.46 3.20 0.49
CA THR A 102 -22.64 3.23 -0.39
C THR A 102 -23.87 2.51 0.16
N MET A 103 -23.74 1.74 1.24
CA MET A 103 -24.85 1.04 1.90
C MET A 103 -25.56 1.87 2.98
N LEU A 104 -25.20 3.14 3.18
CA LEU A 104 -26.01 4.05 3.98
C LEU A 104 -27.24 4.45 3.14
N PRO A 105 -28.46 4.02 3.49
CA PRO A 105 -29.65 4.48 2.79
C PRO A 105 -29.82 5.98 3.03
N ASP A 106 -29.88 6.73 1.94
CA ASP A 106 -30.29 8.13 1.84
C ASP A 106 -31.83 8.26 2.11
N GLU A 107 -32.33 7.57 3.14
CA GLU A 107 -33.77 7.46 3.46
C GLU A 107 -34.13 8.12 4.80
N PHE A 108 -33.45 9.21 5.15
CA PHE A 108 -33.87 10.11 6.22
C PHE A 108 -33.73 11.57 5.78
N ASP A 109 -34.53 11.97 4.80
CA ASP A 109 -35.00 13.34 4.70
C ASP A 109 -36.55 13.30 4.79
N ASP A 110 -37.05 13.94 5.84
CA ASP A 110 -38.43 13.97 6.35
C ASP A 110 -39.35 14.84 5.47
#